data_AF-A0A3D2Q6R2-F1
#
_entry.id   AF-A0A3D2Q6R2-F1
#
_cell.length_a   1.000
_cell.length_b   1.000
_cell.length_c   1.000
_cell.angle_alpha   90.00
_cell.angle_beta   90.00
_cell.angle_gamma   90.00
#
_symmetry.space_group_name_H-M   'P 1'
#
loop_
_entity.id
_entity.type
_entity.pdbx_description
1 polymer ?
#
loop_
_entity_poly.entity_id
_entity_poly.type
_entity_poly.pdbx_seq_one_letter_code
_entity_poly.pdbx_strand_id
1 'polypeptide(L)'
;MSSVKFLFFCLKIAFIIFAFIKVAKFCEEKSDKFRLGRIFSSLDYNPLWMTRPLVEQEKRELDAIFNQKFTYFASGGQCYAFLSADGKSVIKFFKHHRRTLPQWILALPLPAALAEKRQGRLEKKRAKLKRDFASYKLSFENLA
;
A
#
# COMPACT_ATOMS: atom_id res chain seq x y z
N MET A 1 15.10 -2.71 50.26
CA MET A 1 14.96 -3.95 49.45
C MET A 1 13.80 -3.93 48.43
N SER A 2 12.99 -2.85 48.35
CA SER A 2 11.82 -2.75 47.45
C SER A 2 12.17 -2.19 46.05
N SER A 3 13.03 -1.16 45.98
CA SER A 3 13.36 -0.45 44.73
C SER A 3 14.09 -1.31 43.70
N VAL A 4 14.95 -2.24 44.14
CA VAL A 4 15.69 -3.15 43.26
C VAL A 4 14.76 -4.18 42.61
N LYS A 5 13.81 -4.73 43.37
CA LYS A 5 12.79 -5.65 42.84
C LYS A 5 11.87 -4.97 41.84
N PHE A 6 11.49 -3.72 42.12
CA PHE A 6 10.72 -2.89 41.20
C PHE A 6 11.48 -2.60 39.91
N LEU A 7 12.77 -2.26 39.99
CA LEU A 7 13.62 -2.06 38.81
C LEU A 7 13.70 -3.32 37.94
N PHE A 8 13.95 -4.49 38.53
CA PHE A 8 13.97 -5.76 37.79
C PHE A 8 12.63 -6.09 37.15
N PHE A 9 11.51 -5.74 37.80
CA PHE A 9 10.19 -5.89 37.22
C PHE A 9 9.99 -4.99 35.99
N CYS A 10 10.36 -3.70 36.08
CA CYS A 10 10.32 -2.78 34.94
C CYS A 10 11.22 -3.25 33.78
N LEU A 11 12.42 -3.75 34.08
CA LEU A 11 13.33 -4.29 33.06
C LEU A 11 12.75 -5.52 32.34
N LYS A 12 12.08 -6.43 33.07
CA LYS A 12 11.38 -7.57 32.46
C LYS A 12 10.26 -7.12 31.53
N ILE A 13 9.44 -6.14 31.94
CA ILE A 13 8.38 -5.58 31.09
C ILE A 13 8.98 -4.94 29.84
N ALA A 14 10.02 -4.11 29.99
CA ALA A 14 10.69 -3.49 28.87
C ALA A 14 11.26 -4.51 27.88
N PHE A 15 11.84 -5.61 28.39
CA PHE A 15 12.33 -6.71 27.57
C PHE A 15 11.20 -7.42 26.81
N ILE A 16 10.07 -7.71 27.46
CA ILE A 16 8.90 -8.32 26.80
C ILE A 16 8.36 -7.41 25.68
N ILE A 17 8.22 -6.11 25.94
CA ILE A 17 7.78 -5.14 24.94
C ILE A 17 8.76 -5.10 23.76
N PHE A 18 10.06 -5.07 24.04
CA PHE A 18 11.09 -5.08 23.01
C PHE A 18 11.05 -6.36 22.17
N ALA A 19 10.96 -7.53 22.81
CA ALA A 19 10.84 -8.81 22.14
C ALA A 19 9.59 -8.86 21.25
N PHE A 20 8.45 -8.38 21.75
CA PHE A 20 7.21 -8.30 20.99
C PHE A 20 7.36 -7.41 19.74
N ILE A 21 7.97 -6.22 19.87
CA ILE A 21 8.25 -5.33 18.74
C ILE A 21 9.16 -6.01 17.70
N LYS A 22 10.17 -6.76 18.15
CA LYS A 22 11.10 -7.48 17.26
C LYS A 22 10.39 -8.60 16.50
N VAL A 23 9.59 -9.42 17.18
CA VAL A 23 8.78 -10.46 16.53
C VAL A 23 7.79 -9.85 15.55
N ALA A 24 7.10 -8.78 15.92
CA ALA A 24 6.17 -8.09 15.02
C ALA A 24 6.86 -7.57 13.75
N LYS A 25 8.05 -6.94 13.88
CA LYS A 25 8.84 -6.49 12.73
C LYS A 25 9.31 -7.65 11.86
N PHE A 26 9.74 -8.75 12.46
CA PHE A 26 10.14 -9.94 11.72
C PHE A 26 8.97 -10.52 10.91
N CYS A 27 7.79 -10.67 11.51
CA CYS A 27 6.60 -11.13 10.81
C CYS A 27 6.19 -10.18 9.66
N GLU A 28 6.31 -8.87 9.87
CA GLU A 28 6.08 -7.88 8.82
C GLU A 28 7.07 -8.04 7.66
N GLU A 29 8.35 -8.27 7.93
CA GLU A 29 9.36 -8.43 6.88
C GLU A 29 9.16 -9.73 6.10
N LYS A 30 8.83 -10.84 6.79
CA LYS A 30 8.55 -12.12 6.13
C LYS A 30 7.29 -12.11 5.25
N SER A 31 6.34 -11.21 5.53
CA SER A 31 5.13 -11.04 4.73
C SER A 31 5.26 -9.92 3.69
N ASP A 32 6.46 -9.39 3.45
CA ASP A 32 6.68 -8.18 2.64
C ASP A 32 5.78 -7.00 3.04
N LYS A 33 5.37 -7.02 4.30
CA LYS A 33 4.44 -6.11 4.93
C LYS A 33 3.09 -6.08 4.20
N PHE A 34 2.71 -7.15 3.51
CA PHE A 34 1.42 -7.27 2.82
C PHE A 34 0.28 -7.28 3.84
N ARG A 35 -0.75 -6.48 3.57
CA ARG A 35 -2.02 -6.44 4.30
C ARG A 35 -3.10 -5.99 3.33
N LEU A 36 -4.30 -6.53 3.45
CA LEU A 36 -5.44 -6.15 2.60
C LEU A 36 -5.68 -4.63 2.61
N GLY A 37 -5.67 -4.00 3.78
CA GLY A 37 -5.83 -2.53 3.89
C GLY A 37 -4.78 -1.69 3.16
N ARG A 38 -3.68 -2.29 2.66
CA ARG A 38 -2.65 -1.58 1.89
C ARG A 38 -2.93 -1.56 0.39
N ILE A 39 -3.80 -2.45 -0.11
CA ILE A 39 -4.22 -2.53 -1.51
C ILE A 39 -5.60 -1.91 -1.76
N PHE A 40 -6.40 -1.70 -0.72
CA PHE A 40 -7.63 -0.94 -0.84
C PHE A 40 -7.36 0.56 -0.99
N SER A 41 -8.04 1.16 -1.97
CA SER A 41 -7.99 2.59 -2.23
C SER A 41 -9.00 3.32 -1.37
N SER A 42 -8.61 4.48 -0.84
CA SER A 42 -9.52 5.48 -0.26
C SER A 42 -9.58 6.74 -1.14
N LEU A 43 -9.22 6.61 -2.42
CA LEU A 43 -9.22 7.73 -3.37
C LEU A 43 -10.62 7.91 -3.93
N ASP A 44 -11.05 9.17 -4.00
CA ASP A 44 -12.30 9.52 -4.66
C ASP A 44 -12.22 9.26 -6.16
N TYR A 45 -13.38 9.07 -6.77
CA TYR A 45 -13.51 8.93 -8.21
C TYR A 45 -12.91 10.15 -8.95
N ASN A 46 -12.22 9.91 -10.06
CA ASN A 46 -11.66 10.95 -10.90
C ASN A 46 -11.85 10.59 -12.38
N PRO A 47 -12.52 11.45 -13.18
CA PRO A 47 -12.79 11.16 -14.60
C PRO A 47 -11.52 11.05 -15.44
N LEU A 48 -10.40 11.65 -15.02
CA LEU A 48 -9.12 11.52 -15.72
C LEU A 48 -8.57 10.10 -15.71
N TRP A 49 -9.03 9.26 -14.77
CA TRP A 49 -8.61 7.86 -14.65
C TRP A 49 -9.48 6.90 -15.46
N MET A 50 -10.62 7.36 -16.00
CA MET A 50 -11.43 6.53 -16.89
C MET A 50 -10.65 6.19 -18.15
N THR A 51 -10.74 4.93 -18.56
CA THR A 51 -10.24 4.42 -19.84
C THR A 51 -11.41 4.21 -20.81
N ARG A 52 -11.10 3.89 -22.07
CA ARG A 52 -12.15 3.39 -22.98
C ARG A 52 -12.83 2.14 -22.38
N PRO A 53 -14.12 1.90 -22.69
CA PRO A 53 -14.76 0.63 -22.39
C PRO A 53 -14.02 -0.55 -23.04
N LEU A 54 -14.08 -1.69 -22.38
CA LEU A 54 -13.59 -2.95 -22.94
C LEU A 54 -14.54 -3.43 -24.04
N VAL A 55 -13.98 -3.95 -25.14
CA VAL A 55 -14.79 -4.66 -26.14
C VAL A 55 -15.11 -6.07 -25.63
N GLU A 56 -16.16 -6.69 -26.20
CA GLU A 56 -16.66 -7.97 -25.71
C GLU A 56 -15.59 -9.09 -25.73
N GLN A 57 -14.68 -9.04 -26.70
CA GLN A 57 -13.57 -9.99 -26.77
C GLN A 57 -12.58 -9.83 -25.60
N GLU A 58 -12.15 -8.60 -25.30
CA GLU A 58 -11.25 -8.31 -24.16
C GLU A 58 -11.90 -8.74 -22.83
N LYS A 59 -13.21 -8.53 -22.72
CA LYS A 59 -13.98 -8.94 -21.53
C LYS A 59 -13.94 -10.45 -21.34
N ARG A 60 -14.19 -11.23 -22.41
CA ARG A 60 -14.11 -12.70 -22.36
C ARG A 60 -12.70 -13.19 -21.98
N GLU A 61 -11.67 -12.55 -22.52
CA GLU A 61 -10.28 -12.89 -22.20
C GLU A 61 -9.95 -12.59 -20.72
N LEU A 62 -10.37 -11.43 -20.22
CA LEU A 62 -10.19 -11.08 -18.81
C LEU A 62 -11.00 -11.98 -17.88
N ASP A 63 -12.23 -12.34 -18.23
CA ASP A 63 -13.04 -13.28 -17.45
C ASP A 63 -12.35 -14.64 -17.34
N ALA A 64 -11.78 -15.15 -18.44
CA ALA A 64 -10.98 -16.37 -18.41
C ALA A 64 -9.73 -16.24 -17.53
N ILE A 65 -9.02 -15.10 -17.60
CA ILE A 65 -7.84 -14.83 -16.77
C ILE A 65 -8.22 -14.70 -15.30
N PHE A 66 -9.33 -14.06 -14.95
CA PHE A 66 -9.73 -13.82 -13.57
C PHE A 66 -10.47 -15.00 -12.92
N ASN A 67 -10.93 -15.98 -13.70
CA ASN A 67 -11.54 -17.20 -13.18
C ASN A 67 -10.55 -18.21 -12.57
N GLN A 68 -9.25 -17.86 -12.53
CA GLN A 68 -8.23 -18.68 -11.89
C GLN A 68 -7.75 -18.09 -10.56
N LYS A 69 -7.09 -18.91 -9.75
CA LYS A 69 -6.47 -18.47 -8.50
C LYS A 69 -5.23 -17.62 -8.78
N PHE A 70 -5.04 -16.60 -7.96
CA PHE A 70 -3.85 -15.76 -7.95
C PHE A 70 -3.14 -15.89 -6.60
N THR A 71 -1.84 -16.21 -6.65
CA THR A 71 -1.02 -16.37 -5.44
C THR A 71 -0.05 -15.21 -5.32
N TYR A 72 0.20 -14.76 -4.08
CA TYR A 72 1.21 -13.74 -3.82
C TYR A 72 2.55 -14.15 -4.44
N PHE A 73 3.12 -13.26 -5.25
CA PHE A 73 4.36 -13.52 -5.96
C PHE A 73 5.51 -12.66 -5.44
N ALA A 74 5.32 -11.35 -5.39
CA ALA A 74 6.39 -10.43 -5.01
C ALA A 74 5.91 -9.05 -4.55
N SER A 75 6.80 -8.32 -3.87
CA SER A 75 6.60 -6.94 -3.45
C SER A 75 7.50 -5.98 -4.23
N GLY A 76 6.90 -5.01 -4.90
CA GLY A 76 7.62 -3.90 -5.53
C GLY A 76 7.59 -2.61 -4.71
N GLY A 77 8.26 -1.56 -5.20
CA GLY A 77 8.21 -0.23 -4.59
C GLY A 77 6.80 0.39 -4.57
N GLN A 78 5.99 0.10 -5.60
CA GLN A 78 4.66 0.71 -5.80
C GLN A 78 3.50 -0.28 -5.71
N CYS A 79 3.74 -1.58 -5.86
CA CYS A 79 2.69 -2.59 -5.95
C CYS A 79 3.05 -3.90 -5.23
N TYR A 80 2.04 -4.73 -5.00
CA TYR A 80 2.16 -6.16 -4.73
C TYR A 80 1.75 -6.92 -5.99
N ALA A 81 2.53 -7.92 -6.38
CA ALA A 81 2.31 -8.74 -7.56
C ALA A 81 1.75 -10.11 -7.15
N PHE A 82 0.78 -10.59 -7.90
CA PHE A 82 0.16 -11.89 -7.73
C PHE A 82 0.20 -12.63 -9.06
N LEU A 83 0.70 -13.85 -9.05
CA LEU A 83 0.87 -14.70 -10.23
C LEU A 83 -0.36 -15.60 -10.37
N SER A 84 -0.85 -15.73 -11.60
CA SER A 84 -1.90 -16.66 -11.96
C SER A 84 -1.47 -18.12 -11.76
N ALA A 85 -2.44 -19.02 -11.56
CA ALA A 85 -2.17 -20.45 -11.37
C ALA A 85 -1.44 -21.08 -12.57
N ASP A 86 -1.70 -20.61 -13.78
CA ASP A 86 -1.01 -21.04 -15.01
C ASP A 86 0.36 -20.39 -15.24
N GLY A 87 0.76 -19.43 -14.38
CA GLY A 87 2.02 -18.70 -14.49
C GLY A 87 2.11 -17.69 -15.63
N LYS A 88 1.03 -17.47 -16.40
CA LYS A 88 1.04 -16.63 -17.61
C LYS A 88 0.70 -15.16 -17.37
N SER A 89 0.06 -14.84 -16.25
CA SER A 89 -0.50 -13.52 -15.97
C SER A 89 -0.14 -13.03 -14.56
N VAL A 90 0.08 -11.72 -14.43
CA VAL A 90 0.39 -11.09 -13.14
C VAL A 90 -0.58 -9.94 -12.87
N ILE A 91 -1.30 -10.03 -11.74
CA ILE A 91 -2.10 -8.91 -11.22
C ILE A 91 -1.23 -8.07 -10.28
N LYS A 92 -1.20 -6.76 -10.50
CA LYS A 92 -0.46 -5.81 -9.66
C LYS A 92 -1.43 -4.91 -8.90
N PHE A 93 -1.46 -5.03 -7.58
CA PHE A 93 -2.22 -4.14 -6.71
C PHE A 93 -1.35 -3.01 -6.17
N PHE A 94 -1.80 -1.76 -6.29
CA PHE A 94 -1.05 -0.62 -5.77
C PHE A 94 -0.97 -0.60 -4.24
N LYS A 95 0.17 -0.12 -3.72
CA LYS A 95 0.37 0.18 -2.31
C LYS A 95 -0.26 1.54 -1.97
N HIS A 96 -1.59 1.59 -1.80
CA HIS A 96 -2.34 2.83 -1.57
C HIS A 96 -1.88 3.60 -0.32
N HIS A 97 -1.45 2.92 0.74
CA HIS A 97 -0.84 3.57 1.92
C HIS A 97 0.38 4.45 1.60
N ARG A 98 1.08 4.23 0.48
CA ARG A 98 2.21 5.06 0.04
C ARG A 98 1.76 6.30 -0.75
N ARG A 99 0.51 6.34 -1.20
CA ARG A 99 -0.06 7.38 -2.05
C ARG A 99 -0.78 8.48 -1.26
N THR A 100 -1.17 8.22 -0.01
CA THR A 100 -1.82 9.19 0.88
C THR A 100 -0.95 9.48 2.12
N LEU A 101 -1.31 10.49 2.91
CA LEU A 101 -0.80 10.63 4.28
C LEU A 101 -1.72 9.86 5.24
N PRO A 102 -1.21 9.34 6.36
CA PRO A 102 -2.04 8.79 7.43
C PRO A 102 -3.08 9.81 7.90
N GLN A 103 -4.32 9.36 8.16
CA GLN A 103 -5.43 10.22 8.55
C GLN A 103 -5.15 11.04 9.83
N TRP A 104 -4.46 10.44 10.80
CA TRP A 104 -4.09 11.15 12.03
C TRP A 104 -3.14 12.33 11.78
N ILE A 105 -2.27 12.28 10.75
CA ILE A 105 -1.42 13.42 10.37
C ILE A 105 -2.25 14.55 9.77
N LEU A 106 -3.35 14.20 9.08
CA LEU A 106 -4.27 15.17 8.49
C LEU A 106 -5.15 15.83 9.56
N ALA A 107 -5.56 15.07 10.57
CA ALA A 107 -6.41 15.55 11.66
C ALA A 107 -5.67 16.42 12.70
N LEU A 108 -4.34 16.31 12.81
CA LEU A 108 -3.57 17.03 13.81
C LEU A 108 -3.55 18.55 13.54
N PRO A 109 -3.93 19.41 14.50
CA PRO A 109 -3.72 20.85 14.37
C PRO A 109 -2.22 21.15 14.51
N LEU A 110 -1.61 21.67 13.45
CA LEU A 110 -0.17 21.94 13.38
C LEU A 110 0.09 23.45 13.31
N PRO A 111 1.17 23.96 13.94
CA PRO A 111 1.67 25.32 13.70
C PRO A 111 1.94 25.57 12.21
N ALA A 112 1.85 26.84 11.78
CA ALA A 112 1.87 27.23 10.36
C ALA A 112 3.00 26.59 9.54
N ALA A 113 4.25 26.64 10.02
CA ALA A 113 5.39 26.05 9.31
C ALA A 113 5.28 24.53 9.12
N LEU A 114 4.70 23.81 10.09
CA LEU A 114 4.48 22.37 9.98
C LEU A 114 3.27 22.03 9.11
N ALA A 115 2.24 22.88 9.13
CA ALA A 115 1.09 22.76 8.24
C ALA A 115 1.49 22.95 6.77
N GLU A 116 2.35 23.92 6.47
CA GLU A 116 2.92 24.14 5.13
C GLU A 116 3.75 22.93 4.67
N LYS A 117 4.61 22.40 5.55
CA LYS A 117 5.38 21.19 5.26
C LYS A 117 4.48 19.98 5.00
N ARG A 118 3.36 19.85 5.73
CA ARG A 118 2.35 18.81 5.48
C ARG A 118 1.70 18.98 4.11
N GLN A 119 1.36 20.21 3.74
CA GLN A 119 0.77 20.53 2.44
C GLN A 119 1.72 20.20 1.28
N GLY A 120 3.00 20.59 1.37
CA GLY A 120 3.99 20.24 0.35
C GLY A 120 4.21 18.71 0.21
N ARG A 121 4.07 17.94 1.30
CA ARG A 121 4.09 16.46 1.24
C ARG A 121 2.85 15.90 0.56
N LEU A 122 1.67 16.48 0.78
CA LEU A 122 0.43 16.10 0.11
C LEU A 122 0.52 16.35 -1.39
N GLU A 123 1.00 17.52 -1.79
CA GLU A 123 1.16 17.90 -3.19
C GLU A 123 2.13 16.97 -3.92
N LYS A 124 3.29 16.66 -3.32
CA LYS A 124 4.24 15.69 -3.89
C LYS A 124 3.61 14.31 -4.09
N LYS A 125 2.79 13.85 -3.14
CA LYS A 125 2.07 12.57 -3.24
C LYS A 125 0.99 12.60 -4.33
N ARG A 126 0.20 13.68 -4.41
CA ARG A 126 -0.81 13.89 -5.45
C ARG A 126 -0.18 13.95 -6.84
N ALA A 127 0.93 14.68 -6.99
CA ALA A 127 1.67 14.75 -8.25
C ALA A 127 2.20 13.38 -8.69
N LYS A 128 2.76 12.60 -7.75
CA LYS A 128 3.20 11.23 -8.03
C LYS A 128 2.04 10.31 -8.41
N LEU A 129 0.91 10.40 -7.72
CA LEU A 129 -0.30 9.65 -8.05
C LEU A 129 -0.78 9.96 -9.47
N LYS A 130 -0.89 11.25 -9.82
CA LYS A 130 -1.30 11.71 -11.15
C LYS A 130 -0.38 11.16 -12.23
N ARG A 131 0.95 11.24 -12.02
CA ARG A 131 1.95 10.73 -12.96
C ARG A 131 1.83 9.22 -13.17
N ASP A 132 1.75 8.46 -12.08
CA ASP A 132 1.63 7.00 -12.16
C ASP A 132 0.38 6.61 -12.95
N PHE A 133 -0.80 7.14 -12.58
CA PHE A 133 -2.07 6.75 -13.19
C PHE A 133 -2.17 7.18 -14.65
N ALA A 134 -1.67 8.38 -14.99
CA ALA A 134 -1.56 8.82 -16.37
C ALA A 134 -0.69 7.87 -17.21
N SER A 135 0.42 7.38 -16.65
CA SER A 135 1.28 6.41 -17.34
C SER A 135 0.55 5.09 -17.61
N TYR A 136 -0.19 4.54 -16.63
CA TYR A 136 -0.95 3.30 -16.82
C TYR A 136 -2.07 3.46 -17.86
N LYS A 137 -2.80 4.59 -17.80
CA LYS A 137 -3.83 4.91 -18.78
C LYS A 137 -3.24 4.99 -20.19
N LEU A 138 -2.14 5.73 -20.35
CA LEU A 138 -1.46 5.87 -21.63
C LEU A 138 -0.96 4.52 -22.18
N SER A 139 -0.43 3.64 -21.32
CA SER A 139 -0.05 2.29 -21.73
C SER A 139 -1.25 1.46 -22.17
N PHE A 140 -2.38 1.53 -21.45
CA PHE A 140 -3.59 0.81 -21.83
C PHE A 140 -4.18 1.32 -23.15
N GLU A 141 -4.15 2.63 -23.40
CA GLU A 141 -4.77 3.22 -24.58
C GLU A 141 -3.90 3.11 -25.84
N ASN A 142 -2.57 3.09 -25.70
CA ASN A 142 -1.64 3.16 -26.84
C ASN A 142 -0.79 1.90 -27.07
N LEU A 143 -0.71 0.97 -26.11
CA LEU A 143 0.12 -0.24 -26.21
C LEU A 143 -0.71 -1.54 -26.15
N ALA A 144 -2.04 -1.45 -26.15
CA ALA A 144 -2.95 -2.59 -26.21
C ALA A 144 -3.37 -2.86 -27.66
#